data_AF-A0A1D2R3J6-F1
#
_entry.id   AF-A0A1D2R3J6-F1
#
_cell.length_a   1.000
_cell.length_b   1.000
_cell.length_c   1.000
_cell.angle_alpha   90.00
_cell.angle_beta   90.00
_cell.angle_gamma   90.00
#
_symmetry.space_group_name_H-M   'P 1'
#
loop_
_entity.id
_entity.type
_entity.pdbx_description
1 polymer ?
#
loop_
_entity_poly.entity_id
_entity_poly.type
_entity_poly.pdbx_seq_one_letter_code
_entity_poly.pdbx_strand_id
1 'polypeptide(L)' 'MKYRAILKTTSHDAESVAKALSVDNVQLDDLRIETRMEGDFIETTVEAENAHTFLNTLDDIIYCQMVAERAVNGGKGK' A
#
# COMPACT_ATOMS: atom_id res chain seq x y z
N MET A 1 -2.57 -0.71 22.56
CA MET A 1 -3.34 -1.75 21.85
C MET A 1 -2.83 -1.75 20.42
N LYS A 2 -2.40 -2.87 19.86
CA LYS A 2 -1.80 -2.87 18.51
C LYS A 2 -2.89 -3.04 17.45
N TYR A 3 -2.98 -2.11 16.51
CA TYR A 3 -3.90 -2.14 15.38
C TYR A 3 -3.19 -2.76 14.18
N ARG A 4 -3.92 -3.56 13.39
CA ARG A 4 -3.39 -4.23 12.20
C ARG A 4 -4.47 -4.31 11.13
N ALA A 5 -4.09 -3.99 9.90
CA ALA A 5 -4.89 -4.20 8.70
C ALA A 5 -4.03 -4.80 7.59
N ILE A 6 -4.70 -5.54 6.72
CA ILE A 6 -4.13 -6.09 5.50
C ILE A 6 -5.03 -5.62 4.36
N LEU A 7 -4.47 -4.84 3.45
CA LEU A 7 -5.14 -4.44 2.21
C LEU A 7 -4.67 -5.36 1.11
N LYS A 8 -5.60 -6.05 0.46
CA LYS A 8 -5.32 -6.93 -0.67
C LYS A 8 -6.08 -6.46 -1.89
N THR A 9 -5.35 -6.16 -2.96
CA THR A 9 -5.91 -5.69 -4.24
C THR A 9 -5.31 -6.48 -5.39
N THR A 10 -5.98 -6.46 -6.54
CA THR A 10 -5.45 -7.01 -7.79
C THR A 10 -5.12 -5.89 -8.77
N SER A 11 -4.10 -6.11 -9.60
CA SER A 11 -3.73 -5.20 -10.69
C SER A 11 -3.32 -5.96 -11.94
N HIS A 12 -3.55 -5.38 -13.11
CA HIS A 12 -3.03 -5.91 -14.39
C HIS A 12 -1.51 -5.80 -14.48
N ASP A 13 -0.90 -4.93 -13.67
CA ASP A 13 0.54 -4.72 -13.59
C ASP A 13 0.93 -4.55 -12.11
N ALA A 14 0.71 -5.63 -11.35
CA ALA A 14 0.92 -5.67 -9.92
C ALA A 14 2.37 -5.37 -9.52
N GLU A 15 3.35 -5.71 -10.37
CA GLU A 15 4.76 -5.39 -10.13
C GLU A 15 5.02 -3.89 -10.11
N SER A 16 4.52 -3.16 -11.11
CA SER A 16 4.73 -1.71 -11.20
C SER A 16 4.03 -0.98 -10.06
N VAL A 17 2.81 -1.39 -9.72
CA VAL A 17 2.05 -0.80 -8.62
C VAL A 17 2.67 -1.11 -7.26
N ALA A 18 3.10 -2.36 -7.02
CA ALA A 18 3.78 -2.73 -5.78
C ALA A 18 5.12 -1.99 -5.60
N LYS A 19 5.89 -1.78 -6.68
CA LYS A 19 7.11 -0.95 -6.64
C LYS A 19 6.79 0.49 -6.27
N ALA A 20 5.75 1.09 -6.84
CA ALA A 20 5.33 2.44 -6.50
C ALA A 20 4.95 2.58 -5.02
N LEU A 21 4.20 1.60 -4.48
CA LEU A 21 3.82 1.56 -3.07
C LEU A 21 4.97 1.22 -2.12
N SER A 22 5.97 0.46 -2.57
CA SER A 22 7.09 0.04 -1.69
C SER A 22 7.93 1.18 -1.16
N VAL A 23 7.81 2.39 -1.73
CA VAL A 23 8.40 3.63 -1.21
C VAL A 23 7.82 3.98 0.17
N ASP A 24 6.57 3.60 0.44
CA ASP A 24 5.90 3.82 1.71
C ASP A 24 6.25 2.73 2.75
N ASN A 25 7.06 1.73 2.39
CA ASN A 25 7.51 0.72 3.33
C ASN A 25 8.33 1.38 4.44
N VAL A 26 7.86 1.23 5.67
CA VAL A 26 8.49 1.83 6.85
C VAL A 26 8.48 0.85 8.00
N GLN A 27 9.56 0.85 8.78
CA GLN A 27 9.66 0.12 10.04
C GLN A 27 10.13 1.10 11.11
N LEU A 28 9.17 1.65 11.84
CA LEU A 28 9.38 2.48 13.02
C LEU A 28 8.98 1.69 14.28
N ASP A 29 9.26 2.29 15.44
CA ASP A 29 8.90 1.69 16.73
C ASP A 29 7.38 1.57 16.90
N ASP A 30 6.61 2.53 16.36
CA ASP A 30 5.16 2.65 16.54
C ASP A 30 4.33 2.40 15.28
N LEU A 31 4.98 2.21 14.12
CA LEU A 31 4.36 2.03 12.81
C LEU A 31 5.19 1.09 11.93
N ARG A 32 4.52 0.09 11.33
CA ARG A 32 5.08 -0.75 10.28
C ARG A 32 4.16 -0.75 9.07
N ILE A 33 4.74 -0.51 7.90
CA ILE A 33 4.08 -0.63 6.61
C ILE A 33 4.92 -1.58 5.76
N GLU A 34 4.27 -2.57 5.18
CA GLU A 34 4.93 -3.53 4.31
C GLU A 34 4.03 -3.92 3.13
N THR A 35 4.46 -3.56 1.93
CA THR A 35 3.85 -3.96 0.68
C THR A 35 4.62 -5.09 0.03
N ARG A 36 3.92 -6.14 -0.38
CA ARG A 36 4.44 -7.30 -1.10
C ARG A 36 3.53 -7.60 -2.29
N MET A 37 4.10 -8.18 -3.34
CA MET A 37 3.33 -8.71 -4.47
C MET A 37 3.38 -10.23 -4.48
N GLU A 38 2.29 -10.85 -4.93
CA GLU A 38 2.19 -12.28 -5.19
C GLU A 38 1.34 -12.49 -6.43
N GLY A 39 1.98 -12.72 -7.58
CA GLY A 39 1.29 -12.79 -8.87
C GLY A 39 0.69 -11.44 -9.27
N ASP A 40 -0.62 -11.42 -9.50
CA ASP A 40 -1.41 -10.22 -9.79
C ASP A 40 -1.98 -9.54 -8.52
N PHE A 41 -1.67 -10.08 -7.34
CA PHE A 41 -2.07 -9.49 -6.07
C PHE A 41 -0.99 -8.60 -5.47
N ILE A 42 -1.45 -7.54 -4.83
CA ILE A 42 -0.65 -6.64 -4.01
C ILE A 42 -1.25 -6.68 -2.61
N GLU A 43 -0.41 -6.98 -1.63
CA GLU A 43 -0.76 -7.03 -0.23
C GLU A 43 0.04 -5.98 0.53
N THR A 44 -0.66 -5.05 1.19
CA THR A 44 -0.04 -4.08 2.10
C THR A 44 -0.51 -4.35 3.52
N THR A 45 0.45 -4.66 4.40
CA THR A 45 0.22 -4.78 5.84
C THR A 45 0.55 -3.45 6.52
N VAL A 46 -0.39 -2.95 7.32
CA VAL A 46 -0.19 -1.77 8.17
C VAL A 46 -0.39 -2.20 9.63
N GLU A 47 0.59 -1.90 10.47
CA GLU A 47 0.54 -2.13 11.92
C GLU A 47 0.90 -0.84 12.65
N ALA A 48 0.11 -0.42 13.62
CA ALA A 48 0.43 0.75 14.44
C ALA A 48 -0.03 0.60 15.88
N GLU A 49 0.62 1.31 16.80
CA GLU A 49 0.26 1.28 18.23
C GLU A 49 -0.88 2.21 18.63
N ASN A 50 -1.17 3.21 17.79
CA ASN A 50 -2.22 4.19 18.04
C ASN A 50 -3.24 4.23 16.89
N ALA A 51 -4.52 4.46 17.24
CA ALA A 51 -5.62 4.43 16.29
C ALA A 51 -5.60 5.59 15.27
N HIS A 52 -5.11 6.76 15.68
CA HIS A 52 -5.07 7.95 14.84
C HIS A 52 -4.06 7.80 13.69
N THR A 53 -2.82 7.42 14.00
CA THR A 53 -1.78 7.04 13.05
C THR A 53 -2.25 5.87 12.19
N PHE A 54 -2.85 4.83 12.79
CA PHE A 54 -3.36 3.69 12.02
C PHE A 54 -4.36 4.12 10.94
N LEU A 55 -5.37 4.92 11.30
CA LEU A 55 -6.40 5.36 10.35
C LEU A 55 -5.85 6.32 9.29
N ASN A 56 -4.98 7.26 9.68
CA ASN A 56 -4.38 8.18 8.72
C ASN A 56 -3.46 7.44 7.74
N THR A 57 -2.61 6.53 8.23
CA THR A 57 -1.76 5.71 7.36
C THR A 57 -2.58 4.83 6.43
N LEU A 58 -3.72 4.29 6.87
CA LEU A 58 -4.60 3.54 5.99
C LEU A 58 -5.17 4.40 4.86
N ASP A 59 -5.62 5.63 5.17
CA ASP A 59 -6.12 6.57 4.16
C ASP A 59 -5.02 6.93 3.14
N ASP A 60 -3.81 7.22 3.63
CA ASP A 60 -2.63 7.52 2.81
C ASP A 60 -2.30 6.35 1.86
N ILE A 61 -2.24 5.11 2.37
CA ILE A 61 -1.93 3.92 1.56
C ILE A 61 -3.01 3.65 0.51
N ILE A 62 -4.29 3.80 0.86
CA ILE A 62 -5.39 3.65 -0.10
C ILE A 62 -5.27 4.70 -1.21
N TYR A 63 -4.96 5.95 -0.86
CA TYR A 63 -4.76 7.01 -1.82
C TYR A 63 -3.56 6.75 -2.74
N CYS A 64 -2.40 6.40 -2.18
CA CYS A 64 -1.20 6.03 -2.94
C CYS A 64 -1.50 4.88 -3.92
N GLN A 65 -2.27 3.88 -3.48
CA GLN A 65 -2.65 2.75 -4.32
C GLN A 65 -3.52 3.19 -5.50
N MET A 66 -4.53 4.02 -5.26
CA MET A 66 -5.37 4.57 -6.32
C MET A 66 -4.58 5.41 -7.33
N VAL A 67 -3.61 6.20 -6.86
CA VAL A 67 -2.75 7.03 -7.71
C VAL A 67 -1.81 6.16 -8.53
N ALA A 68 -1.15 5.17 -7.91
CA ALA A 68 -0.26 4.23 -8.60
C ALA A 68 -1.00 3.47 -9.69
N GLU A 69 -2.19 2.93 -9.39
CA GLU A 69 -3.05 2.26 -10.38
C GLU A 69 -3.40 3.17 -11.55
N ARG A 70 -3.77 4.43 -11.29
CA ARG A 70 -4.09 5.39 -12.36
C ARG A 70 -2.86 5.73 -13.20
N ALA A 71 -1.70 5.88 -12.60
CA ALA A 71 -0.46 6.18 -13.31
C ALA A 71 -0.07 5.02 -14.24
N VAL A 72 -0.15 3.79 -13.74
CA VAL A 72 0.19 2.58 -14.49
C VAL A 72 -0.85 2.29 -15.59
N ASN A 73 -2.15 2.52 -15.33
CA ASN A 73 -3.21 2.38 -16.34
C ASN A 73 -3.19 3.51 -17.39
N GLY A 74 -3.00 4.75 -16.96
CA GLY A 74 -2.97 5.94 -17.81
C GLY A 74 -1.72 6.05 -18.68
N GLY A 75 -0.63 5.38 -18.31
CA GLY A 75 0.59 5.28 -19.09
C GLY A 75 0.48 4.43 -20.37
N LYS A 76 -0.59 3.64 -20.54
CA LYS A 76 -0.83 2.82 -21.74
C LYS A 76 -1.46 3.58 -22.92
N GLY A 77 -1.39 4.92 -22.90
CA GLY A 77 -1.94 5.77 -23.95
C GLY A 77 -1.01 6.93 -24.30
N LYS A 78 0.08 6.66 -25.01
CA LYS A 78 0.71 7.55 -25.99
C LYS A 78 1.80 6.82 -26.77
#